data_AF-A0A6L9IQL8-F1
#
_entry.id   AF-A0A6L9IQL8-F1
#
_cell.length_a   1.000
_cell.length_b   1.000
_cell.length_c   1.000
_cell.angle_alpha   90.00
_cell.angle_beta   90.00
_cell.angle_gamma   90.00
#
_symmetry.space_group_name_H-M   'P 1'
#
loop_
_entity.id
_entity.type
_entity.pdbx_description
1 polymer ?
#
loop_
_entity_poly.entity_id
_entity_poly.type
_entity_poly.pdbx_seq_one_letter_code
_entity_poly.pdbx_strand_id
1 'polypeptide(L)'
;MTLASLAAQPQGYSFAFLDSFAKRELRRRMLKAIAVPGYQVPYASRELPIARGWGTGGLQATLSLVGPESIVKVIDQGADDSVNAANLR
;
A
#
# COMPACT_ATOMS: atom_id res chain seq x y z
N MET A 1 -6.50 -34.66 -8.48
CA MET A 1 -5.93 -33.29 -8.57
C MET A 1 -5.43 -33.08 -9.98
N THR A 2 -5.88 -32.03 -10.67
CA THR A 2 -5.43 -31.68 -12.02
C THR A 2 -4.37 -30.58 -11.94
N LEU A 3 -3.50 -30.42 -12.94
CA LEU A 3 -2.57 -29.29 -13.00
C LEU A 3 -3.29 -27.94 -12.91
N ALA A 4 -4.51 -27.85 -13.46
CA ALA A 4 -5.37 -26.68 -13.34
C ALA A 4 -5.76 -26.37 -11.88
N SER A 5 -5.90 -27.39 -11.02
CA SER A 5 -6.16 -27.19 -9.58
C SER A 5 -4.93 -26.74 -8.77
N LEU A 6 -3.73 -26.82 -9.34
CA LEU A 6 -2.46 -26.39 -8.73
C LEU A 6 -1.98 -25.03 -9.26
N ALA A 7 -2.48 -24.61 -10.42
CA ALA A 7 -2.24 -23.29 -10.96
C ALA A 7 -3.10 -22.27 -10.20
N ALA A 8 -2.46 -21.37 -9.45
CA ALA A 8 -3.15 -20.21 -8.91
C ALA A 8 -3.79 -19.43 -10.07
N GLN A 9 -5.07 -19.08 -9.95
CA GLN A 9 -5.73 -18.17 -10.89
C GLN A 9 -4.86 -16.91 -11.01
N PRO A 10 -4.48 -16.47 -12.23
CA PRO A 10 -3.68 -15.28 -12.40
C PRO A 10 -4.46 -14.08 -11.87
N GLN A 11 -4.14 -13.66 -10.65
CA GLN A 11 -4.64 -12.42 -10.09
C GLN A 11 -3.91 -11.30 -10.82
N GLY A 12 -4.66 -10.38 -11.43
CA GLY A 12 -4.09 -9.28 -12.21
C GLY A 12 -3.15 -8.37 -11.41
N TYR A 13 -3.20 -8.44 -10.07
CA TYR A 13 -2.35 -7.68 -9.16
C TYR A 13 -1.86 -8.53 -7.99
N SER A 14 -0.72 -8.15 -7.42
CA SER A 14 -0.28 -8.67 -6.12
C SER A 14 -1.27 -8.26 -5.02
N PHE A 15 -1.34 -9.02 -3.92
CA PHE A 15 -2.09 -8.60 -2.72
C PHE A 15 -1.69 -7.17 -2.34
N ALA A 16 -2.66 -6.32 -2.00
CA ALA A 16 -2.42 -4.90 -1.72
C ALA A 16 -1.68 -4.15 -2.85
N PHE A 17 -1.90 -4.55 -4.11
CA PHE A 17 -1.42 -3.93 -5.36
C PHE A 17 0.11 -3.93 -5.60
N LEU A 18 0.92 -3.67 -4.57
CA LEU A 18 2.36 -3.56 -4.67
C LEU A 18 3.04 -4.94 -4.75
N ASP A 19 4.03 -5.03 -5.65
CA ASP A 19 4.92 -6.19 -5.73
C ASP A 19 5.81 -6.34 -4.46
N SER A 20 6.40 -7.52 -4.30
CA SER A 20 7.21 -7.84 -3.11
C SER A 20 8.50 -7.01 -3.01
N PHE A 21 9.08 -6.58 -4.12
CA PHE A 21 10.28 -5.75 -4.14
C PHE A 21 9.97 -4.32 -3.67
N ALA A 22 8.89 -3.73 -4.16
CA ALA A 22 8.39 -2.42 -3.75
C ALA A 22 8.07 -2.40 -2.25
N LYS A 23 7.31 -3.39 -1.77
CA LYS A 23 7.00 -3.53 -0.33
C LYS A 23 8.26 -3.63 0.51
N ARG A 24 9.20 -4.47 0.10
CA ARG A 24 10.46 -4.68 0.84
C ARG A 24 11.33 -3.41 0.86
N GLU A 25 11.39 -2.67 -0.23
CA GLU A 25 12.09 -1.39 -0.28
C GLU A 25 11.46 -0.37 0.67
N LEU A 26 10.15 -0.15 0.55
CA LEU A 26 9.43 0.82 1.37
C LEU A 26 9.49 0.48 2.86
N ARG A 27 9.36 -0.80 3.24
CA ARG A 27 9.52 -1.25 4.64
C ARG A 27 10.89 -0.91 5.21
N ARG A 28 11.98 -1.07 4.44
CA ARG A 28 13.32 -0.67 4.89
C ARG A 28 13.46 0.84 5.02
N ARG A 29 12.81 1.61 4.15
CA ARG A 29 12.79 3.08 4.24
C ARG A 29 12.02 3.55 5.48
N MET A 30 10.89 2.92 5.79
CA MET A 30 10.13 3.19 7.02
C MET A 30 10.96 2.88 8.28
N LEU A 31 11.69 1.76 8.32
CA LEU A 31 12.59 1.46 9.44
C LEU A 31 13.68 2.53 9.62
N LYS A 32 14.24 3.06 8.53
CA LYS A 32 15.19 4.19 8.59
C LYS A 32 14.53 5.47 9.11
N ALA A 33 13.29 5.74 8.69
CA ALA A 33 12.56 6.94 9.12
C ALA A 33 12.23 6.89 10.62
N ILE A 34 11.92 5.69 11.15
CA ILE A 34 11.74 5.47 12.59
C ILE A 34 13.07 5.65 13.34
N ALA A 35 14.17 5.11 12.81
CA ALA A 35 15.49 5.19 13.44
C ALA A 35 16.10 6.60 13.43
N VAL A 36 15.65 7.49 12.55
CA VAL A 36 16.11 8.89 12.46
C VAL A 36 14.90 9.83 12.46
N PRO A 37 14.33 10.13 13.64
CA PRO A 37 13.12 10.95 13.75
C PRO A 37 13.29 12.33 13.08
N GLY A 38 12.31 12.72 12.28
CA GLY A 38 12.30 14.00 11.55
C GLY A 38 13.09 14.00 10.24
N TYR A 39 13.89 12.98 9.94
CA TYR A 39 14.58 12.86 8.66
C TYR A 39 13.66 12.32 7.56
N GLN A 40 13.54 13.07 6.46
CA GLN A 40 12.76 12.67 5.29
C GLN A 40 13.54 11.64 4.46
N VAL A 41 13.27 10.36 4.70
CA VAL A 41 13.92 9.26 3.98
C VAL A 41 13.38 9.18 2.53
N PRO A 42 14.22 9.38 1.49
CA PRO A 42 13.78 9.19 0.12
C PRO A 42 13.48 7.71 -0.16
N TYR A 43 12.42 7.45 -0.92
CA TYR A 43 12.04 6.11 -1.38
C TYR A 43 11.60 6.14 -2.86
N ALA A 44 11.63 4.97 -3.51
CA ALA A 44 11.29 4.84 -4.92
C ALA A 44 9.78 4.63 -5.11
N SER A 45 9.03 5.73 -5.09
CA SER A 45 7.58 5.70 -5.24
C SER A 45 7.15 5.01 -6.54
N ARG A 46 6.07 4.24 -6.45
CA ARG A 46 5.42 3.59 -7.59
C ARG A 46 4.22 4.39 -8.07
N GLU A 47 3.85 4.18 -9.32
CA GLU A 47 2.57 4.62 -9.84
C GLU A 47 1.45 3.78 -9.23
N LEU A 48 0.35 4.44 -8.89
CA LEU A 48 -0.86 3.85 -8.35
C LEU A 48 -2.04 4.33 -9.21
N PRO A 49 -3.20 3.65 -9.16
CA PRO A 49 -4.39 4.06 -9.91
C PRO A 49 -5.09 5.29 -9.30
N ILE A 50 -4.32 6.26 -8.82
CA ILE A 50 -4.76 7.55 -8.28
C ILE A 50 -3.73 8.62 -8.63
N ALA A 51 -4.16 9.87 -8.78
CA ALA A 51 -3.26 10.96 -9.12
C ALA A 51 -2.27 11.29 -8.00
N ARG A 52 -1.06 11.74 -8.38
CA ARG A 52 -0.11 12.36 -7.45
C ARG A 52 -0.81 13.54 -6.74
N GLY A 53 -0.51 13.72 -5.45
CA GLY A 53 -1.20 14.70 -4.60
C GLY A 53 -2.46 14.18 -3.90
N TRP A 54 -3.04 13.05 -4.33
CA TRP A 54 -4.24 12.45 -3.73
C TRP A 54 -3.92 11.33 -2.73
N GLY A 55 -2.85 11.49 -1.94
CA GLY A 55 -2.50 10.51 -0.89
C GLY A 55 -1.68 9.29 -1.34
N THR A 56 -1.11 9.28 -2.55
CA THR A 56 -0.27 8.18 -3.07
C THR A 56 0.82 7.69 -2.11
N GLY A 57 1.44 8.58 -1.32
CA GLY A 57 2.46 8.19 -0.34
C GLY A 57 1.89 7.41 0.84
N GLY A 58 0.80 7.91 1.44
CA GLY A 58 0.09 7.22 2.52
C GLY A 58 -0.46 5.88 2.06
N LEU A 59 -1.06 5.84 0.86
CA LEU A 59 -1.57 4.60 0.29
C LEU A 59 -0.46 3.55 0.09
N GLN A 60 0.70 3.93 -0.46
CA GLN A 60 1.83 2.99 -0.59
C GLN A 60 2.33 2.47 0.76
N ALA A 61 2.41 3.34 1.78
CA ALA A 61 2.79 2.92 3.12
C ALA A 61 1.78 1.89 3.67
N THR A 62 0.48 2.19 3.62
CA THR A 62 -0.60 1.29 4.06
C THR A 62 -0.57 -0.05 3.33
N LEU A 63 -0.52 -0.03 1.99
CA LEU A 63 -0.48 -1.23 1.15
C LEU A 63 0.79 -2.07 1.36
N SER A 64 1.87 -1.45 1.84
CA SER A 64 3.09 -2.18 2.22
C SER A 64 3.00 -2.82 3.61
N LEU A 65 2.09 -2.39 4.49
CA LEU A 65 1.98 -2.87 5.86
C LEU A 65 0.78 -3.80 6.10
N VAL A 66 -0.32 -3.59 5.38
CA VAL A 66 -1.56 -4.34 5.55
C VAL A 66 -1.36 -5.85 5.33
N GLY A 67 -2.06 -6.65 6.13
CA GLY A 67 -2.15 -8.10 5.99
C GLY A 67 -3.61 -8.57 5.82
N PRO A 68 -3.84 -9.86 5.54
CA PRO A 68 -5.20 -10.38 5.29
C PRO A 68 -6.19 -10.16 6.44
N GLU A 69 -5.69 -10.13 7.68
CA GLU A 69 -6.51 -9.96 8.91
C GLU A 69 -6.56 -8.51 9.40
N SER A 70 -6.06 -7.55 8.62
CA SER A 70 -6.05 -6.15 9.04
C SER A 70 -7.44 -5.52 8.92
N ILE A 71 -7.87 -4.81 9.97
CA ILE A 71 -9.04 -3.92 9.93
C ILE A 71 -8.53 -2.52 9.58
N VAL A 72 -8.89 -2.02 8.39
CA VAL A 72 -8.40 -0.73 7.87
C VAL A 72 -9.47 0.34 8.01
N LYS A 73 -9.13 1.45 8.67
CA LYS A 73 -9.93 2.67 8.74
C LYS A 73 -9.28 3.74 7.86
N VAL A 74 -10.01 4.26 6.89
CA VAL A 74 -9.60 5.38 6.05
C VAL A 74 -10.48 6.58 6.38
N ILE A 75 -9.86 7.74 6.56
CA ILE A 75 -10.54 9.02 6.78
C ILE A 75 -9.83 10.12 6.00
N ASP A 76 -10.59 11.11 5.56
CA ASP A 76 -10.08 12.37 5.03
C ASP A 76 -10.94 13.50 5.61
N GLN A 77 -10.29 14.56 6.07
CA GLN A 77 -10.89 15.66 6.84
C GLN A 77 -11.71 15.20 8.07
N GLY A 78 -11.29 14.08 8.68
CA GLY A 78 -11.97 13.51 9.86
C GLY A 78 -13.19 12.65 9.54
N ALA A 79 -13.55 12.46 8.26
CA ALA A 79 -14.72 11.71 7.82
C ALA A 79 -14.34 10.52 6.92
N ASP A 80 -15.05 9.39 7.03
CA ASP A 80 -14.87 8.20 6.18
C ASP A 80 -15.82 8.11 4.99
N ASP A 81 -16.81 8.99 4.92
CA ASP A 81 -17.73 9.15 3.79
C ASP A 81 -17.28 10.22 2.80
N SER A 82 -16.18 10.92 3.08
CA SER A 82 -15.58 11.87 2.14
C SER A 82 -15.13 11.16 0.84
N VAL A 83 -15.15 11.91 -0.27
CA VAL A 83 -14.85 11.35 -1.61
C VAL A 83 -13.51 10.63 -1.65
N ASN A 84 -12.46 11.22 -1.09
CA ASN A 84 -11.14 10.60 -1.12
C ASN A 84 -11.06 9.38 -0.20
N ALA A 85 -11.62 9.44 1.02
CA ALA A 85 -11.63 8.30 1.94
C ALA A 85 -12.41 7.11 1.35
N ALA A 86 -13.56 7.38 0.73
CA ALA A 86 -14.37 6.37 0.06
C ALA A 86 -13.67 5.75 -1.16
N ASN A 87 -12.89 6.52 -1.92
CA ASN A 87 -12.14 6.00 -3.08
C ASN A 87 -10.88 5.22 -2.70
N LEU A 88 -10.24 5.54 -1.56
CA LEU A 88 -9.03 4.85 -1.11
C LEU A 88 -9.31 3.57 -0.30
N ARG A 89 -10.51 3.41 0.23
CA ARG A 89 -10.96 2.24 1.00
C ARG A 89 -11.44 1.14 0.07
#